data_AF-A0A4S9SNB8-F1
#
_entry.id   AF-A0A4S9SNB8-F1
#
_cell.length_a   1.000
_cell.length_b   1.000
_cell.length_c   1.000
_cell.angle_alpha   90.00
_cell.angle_beta   90.00
_cell.angle_gamma   90.00
#
_symmetry.space_group_name_H-M   'P 1'
#
loop_
_entity.id
_entity.type
_entity.pdbx_description
1 polymer ?
#
loop_
_entity_poly.entity_id
_entity_poly.type
_entity_poly.pdbx_seq_one_letter_code
_entity_poly.pdbx_strand_id
1 'polypeptide(L)'
;MLNDCSHDDVIGEIKKALGDLEKQDLPTDVHDALRCRLELRVHLLEALEPLTPVEVIDKSETWKAVLDSVNKVNDTTKLGKERPDLFSERVQRHLASNTPPIPMIKTSWEEAYPRFKRLAEDNIEAHRFASIENPSPLNVTRFAWDFSSRSPQPSTYSRSVMQGLLFKGQKLLTQTPHLSLILEDIRSLSMAGDPLLSPSNWEVELPTDPRYLSSRVIDEFMAKALDEYINIPRMILQNRCRMRRTFCQSVGILDGLQAEAENADAELHSLFPSTSAPGLERFYPLAAWAYFHKLRIMQWSIQLGFELDVYQNQEMAYMYRFLSFVAHTRAEHLQHIDLFVHLRMREYKKQGNIAMAEQVATSQATIAFLTAQASCTAEFASALSSVYAVLMSLGLIKDIDTQETYSTMQRRHELRMKPYLPIGTPSLPSAEEMDASTNLTSQSSFSAVFTTISSRLASAKTALSTLKSANPEIGNYKGCEIGFKAEMQGILGSIVATGITVALIKKVVEEIGVKTVADVQDKQADVKKKVKVEVVAEKRFSGLWAVPKVIGN
;
A
#
# COMPACT_ATOMS: atom_id res chain seq x y z
N MET A 1 -8.05 -35.30 17.76
CA MET A 1 -7.66 -34.97 16.37
C MET A 1 -8.45 -35.90 15.46
N LEU A 2 -9.38 -35.36 14.68
CA LEU A 2 -10.20 -36.09 13.71
C LEU A 2 -9.57 -35.90 12.31
N ASN A 3 -8.39 -36.47 12.08
CA ASN A 3 -7.81 -36.56 10.74
C ASN A 3 -7.60 -38.04 10.43
N ASP A 4 -8.69 -38.74 10.13
CA ASP A 4 -8.64 -40.14 9.68
C ASP A 4 -8.18 -40.26 8.22
N CYS A 5 -7.82 -39.14 7.56
CA CYS A 5 -7.38 -39.09 6.17
C CYS A 5 -6.34 -37.96 5.97
N SER A 6 -5.17 -38.31 5.45
CA SER A 6 -4.09 -37.36 5.10
C SER A 6 -4.15 -36.90 3.63
N HIS A 7 -3.41 -35.84 3.27
CA HIS A 7 -3.28 -35.42 1.87
C HIS A 7 -2.71 -36.56 0.99
N ASP A 8 -1.71 -37.28 1.52
CA ASP A 8 -1.06 -38.39 0.82
C ASP A 8 -2.01 -39.56 0.59
N ASP A 9 -2.91 -39.85 1.54
CA ASP A 9 -3.93 -40.89 1.38
C ASP A 9 -4.86 -40.57 0.20
N VAL A 10 -5.34 -39.32 0.12
CA VAL A 10 -6.22 -38.89 -0.97
C VAL A 10 -5.49 -38.89 -2.32
N ILE A 11 -4.26 -38.39 -2.37
CA ILE A 11 -3.43 -38.41 -3.59
C ILE A 11 -3.17 -39.87 -4.02
N GLY A 12 -2.90 -40.76 -3.06
CA GLY A 12 -2.71 -42.19 -3.29
C GLY A 12 -3.92 -42.84 -3.95
N GLU A 13 -5.13 -42.56 -3.45
CA GLU A 13 -6.38 -43.07 -4.04
C GLU A 13 -6.63 -42.51 -5.45
N ILE A 14 -6.34 -41.24 -5.71
CA ILE A 14 -6.47 -40.67 -7.06
C ILE A 14 -5.46 -41.30 -8.03
N LYS A 15 -4.23 -41.57 -7.58
CA LYS A 15 -3.20 -42.27 -8.38
C LYS A 15 -3.60 -43.71 -8.69
N LYS A 16 -4.27 -44.41 -7.76
CA LYS A 16 -4.89 -45.73 -8.04
C LYS A 16 -5.99 -45.61 -9.10
N ALA A 17 -6.88 -44.62 -8.98
CA ALA A 17 -7.94 -44.38 -9.96
C ALA A 17 -7.38 -44.04 -11.36
N LEU A 18 -6.26 -43.33 -11.45
CA LEU A 18 -5.53 -43.14 -12.71
C LEU A 18 -5.03 -44.47 -13.28
N GLY A 19 -4.43 -45.33 -12.45
CA GLY A 19 -3.98 -46.66 -12.88
C GLY A 19 -5.13 -47.60 -13.31
N ASP A 20 -6.31 -47.46 -12.72
CA ASP A 20 -7.50 -48.21 -13.11
C ASP A 20 -8.16 -47.66 -14.37
N LEU A 21 -8.06 -46.35 -14.61
CA LEU A 21 -8.51 -45.70 -15.85
C LEU A 21 -7.75 -46.24 -17.07
N GLU A 22 -6.43 -46.40 -16.97
CA GLU A 22 -5.59 -46.96 -18.06
C GLU A 22 -6.01 -48.39 -18.49
N LYS A 23 -6.73 -49.11 -17.64
CA LYS A 23 -7.23 -50.48 -17.93
C LYS A 23 -8.62 -50.48 -18.57
N GLN A 24 -9.29 -49.34 -18.67
CA GLN A 24 -10.65 -49.25 -19.20
C GLN A 24 -10.62 -49.10 -20.74
N ASP A 25 -11.51 -49.82 -21.41
CA ASP A 25 -11.73 -49.67 -22.85
C ASP A 25 -12.68 -48.47 -23.10
N LEU A 26 -12.10 -47.29 -23.26
CA LEU A 26 -12.81 -46.02 -23.48
C LEU A 26 -12.32 -45.34 -24.76
N PRO A 27 -13.18 -44.53 -25.42
CA PRO A 27 -12.73 -43.63 -26.47
C PRO A 27 -11.57 -42.73 -26.00
N THR A 28 -10.56 -42.53 -26.85
CA THR A 28 -9.31 -41.83 -26.48
C THR A 28 -9.57 -40.42 -25.93
N ASP A 29 -10.50 -39.69 -26.52
CA ASP A 29 -10.88 -38.34 -26.10
C ASP A 29 -11.52 -38.32 -24.70
N VAL A 30 -12.38 -39.29 -24.39
CA VAL A 30 -12.98 -39.47 -23.06
C VAL A 30 -11.93 -39.92 -22.04
N HIS A 31 -11.04 -40.83 -22.44
CA HIS A 31 -9.94 -41.31 -21.61
C HIS A 31 -9.03 -40.13 -21.19
N ASP A 32 -8.56 -39.34 -22.15
CA ASP A 32 -7.70 -38.18 -21.90
C ASP A 32 -8.41 -37.12 -21.05
N ALA A 33 -9.69 -36.87 -21.32
CA ALA A 33 -10.50 -35.94 -20.54
C ALA A 33 -10.64 -36.36 -19.06
N LEU A 34 -10.81 -37.65 -18.79
CA LEU A 34 -10.85 -38.19 -17.43
C LEU A 34 -9.48 -38.10 -16.75
N ARG A 35 -8.41 -38.46 -17.48
CA ARG A 35 -7.03 -38.37 -17.01
C ARG A 35 -6.70 -36.94 -16.57
N CYS A 36 -6.93 -35.94 -17.43
CA CYS A 36 -6.66 -34.53 -17.10
C CYS A 36 -7.42 -34.04 -15.86
N ARG A 37 -8.66 -34.51 -15.64
CA ARG A 37 -9.45 -34.16 -14.44
C ARG A 37 -8.89 -34.79 -13.17
N LEU A 38 -8.37 -36.01 -13.23
CA LEU A 38 -7.73 -36.67 -12.09
C LEU A 38 -6.36 -36.03 -11.80
N GLU A 39 -5.55 -35.77 -12.83
CA GLU A 39 -4.28 -35.06 -12.71
C GLU A 39 -4.45 -33.66 -12.11
N LEU A 40 -5.47 -32.90 -12.55
CA LEU A 40 -5.79 -31.61 -11.95
C LEU A 40 -6.01 -31.72 -10.43
N ARG A 41 -6.68 -32.79 -9.95
CA ARG A 41 -6.91 -32.99 -8.51
C ARG A 41 -5.61 -33.32 -7.78
N VAL A 42 -4.72 -34.12 -8.38
CA VAL A 42 -3.39 -34.40 -7.82
C VAL A 42 -2.59 -33.11 -7.69
N HIS A 43 -2.39 -32.38 -8.79
CA HIS A 43 -1.63 -31.13 -8.78
C HIS A 43 -2.23 -30.10 -7.82
N LEU A 44 -3.57 -30.02 -7.73
CA LEU A 44 -4.23 -29.10 -6.82
C LEU A 44 -3.99 -29.48 -5.36
N LEU A 45 -4.09 -30.76 -4.99
CA LEU A 45 -3.84 -31.20 -3.62
C LEU A 45 -2.38 -30.98 -3.20
N GLU A 46 -1.42 -31.27 -4.10
CA GLU A 46 0.01 -30.98 -3.87
C GLU A 46 0.26 -29.47 -3.71
N ALA A 47 -0.40 -28.64 -4.54
CA ALA A 47 -0.30 -27.19 -4.45
C ALA A 47 -0.92 -26.62 -3.17
N LEU A 48 -2.06 -27.18 -2.73
CA LEU A 48 -2.82 -26.73 -1.56
C LEU A 48 -2.25 -27.22 -0.22
N GLU A 49 -1.36 -28.20 -0.23
CA GLU A 49 -0.74 -28.71 0.98
C GLU A 49 -0.13 -27.55 1.79
N PRO A 50 -0.45 -27.42 3.09
CA PRO A 50 -0.06 -26.27 3.89
C PRO A 50 1.46 -26.09 3.95
N LEU A 51 1.92 -24.85 3.78
CA LEU A 51 3.33 -24.49 4.06
C LEU A 51 3.70 -24.92 5.48
N THR A 52 4.84 -25.55 5.71
CA THR A 52 5.28 -25.85 7.08
C THR A 52 6.14 -24.70 7.61
N PRO A 53 6.25 -24.53 8.95
CA PRO A 53 7.17 -23.53 9.52
C PRO A 53 8.65 -23.84 9.24
N VAL A 54 8.96 -25.07 8.82
CA VAL A 54 10.33 -25.59 8.63
C VAL A 54 10.76 -25.47 7.17
N GLU A 55 9.83 -25.64 6.22
CA GLU A 55 10.11 -25.61 4.79
C GLU A 55 9.05 -24.75 4.08
N VAL A 56 9.42 -23.53 3.71
CA VAL A 56 8.70 -22.78 2.68
C VAL A 56 9.29 -23.21 1.33
N ILE A 57 8.69 -24.25 0.76
CA ILE A 57 9.02 -24.70 -0.59
C ILE A 57 8.39 -23.74 -1.58
N ASP A 58 9.18 -23.25 -2.53
CA ASP A 58 8.65 -22.56 -3.70
C ASP A 58 7.76 -23.53 -4.49
N LYS A 59 6.43 -23.32 -4.42
CA LYS A 59 5.44 -24.13 -5.13
C LYS A 59 5.08 -23.55 -6.50
N SER A 60 5.91 -22.65 -7.07
CA SER A 60 5.64 -22.03 -8.37
C SER A 60 5.41 -23.07 -9.48
N GLU A 61 6.25 -24.10 -9.57
CA GLU A 61 6.10 -25.16 -10.58
C GLU A 61 4.84 -26.01 -10.35
N THR A 62 4.49 -26.29 -9.09
CA THR A 62 3.25 -27.01 -8.75
C THR A 62 2.03 -26.20 -9.18
N TRP A 63 2.00 -24.88 -8.93
CA TRP A 63 0.90 -24.02 -9.38
C TRP A 63 0.87 -23.81 -10.89
N LYS A 64 2.01 -23.84 -11.59
CA LYS A 64 2.05 -23.90 -13.06
C LYS A 64 1.42 -25.19 -13.59
N ALA A 65 1.72 -26.33 -12.98
CA ALA A 65 1.08 -27.61 -13.33
C ALA A 65 -0.43 -27.58 -13.10
N VAL A 66 -0.91 -26.93 -12.03
CA VAL A 66 -2.35 -26.67 -11.81
C VAL A 66 -2.92 -25.82 -12.94
N LEU A 67 -2.27 -24.70 -13.28
CA LEU A 67 -2.73 -23.80 -14.35
C LEU A 67 -2.85 -24.52 -15.70
N ASP A 68 -1.83 -25.29 -16.07
CA ASP A 68 -1.82 -26.09 -17.30
C ASP A 68 -2.93 -27.14 -17.30
N SER A 69 -3.14 -27.82 -16.17
CA SER A 69 -4.20 -28.81 -16.01
C SER A 69 -5.60 -28.18 -16.11
N VAL A 70 -5.80 -26.99 -15.51
CA VAL A 70 -7.04 -26.23 -15.60
C VAL A 70 -7.36 -25.85 -17.05
N ASN A 71 -6.36 -25.41 -17.82
CA ASN A 71 -6.53 -25.11 -19.24
C ASN A 71 -6.92 -26.37 -20.05
N LYS A 72 -6.26 -27.51 -19.83
CA LYS A 72 -6.61 -28.79 -20.49
C LYS A 72 -8.02 -29.28 -20.12
N VAL A 73 -8.43 -29.12 -18.87
CA VAL A 73 -9.79 -29.48 -18.44
C VAL A 73 -10.82 -28.61 -19.16
N ASN A 74 -10.55 -27.31 -19.33
CA ASN A 74 -11.42 -26.41 -20.08
C ASN A 74 -11.62 -26.85 -21.54
N ASP A 75 -10.56 -27.30 -22.22
CA ASP A 75 -10.63 -27.78 -23.61
C ASP A 75 -11.51 -29.04 -23.76
N THR A 76 -11.61 -29.83 -22.68
CA THR A 76 -12.38 -31.08 -22.63
C THR A 76 -13.72 -30.94 -21.90
N THR A 77 -14.15 -29.73 -21.50
CA THR A 77 -15.41 -29.53 -20.76
C THR A 77 -16.63 -30.00 -21.56
N LYS A 78 -16.62 -29.81 -22.88
CA LYS A 78 -17.70 -30.21 -23.80
C LYS A 78 -18.01 -31.72 -23.82
N LEU A 79 -17.08 -32.56 -23.36
CA LEU A 79 -17.27 -34.01 -23.25
C LEU A 79 -18.01 -34.40 -21.94
N GLY A 80 -18.08 -33.48 -20.97
CA GLY A 80 -18.78 -33.69 -19.71
C GLY A 80 -20.29 -33.51 -19.84
N LYS A 81 -21.03 -34.18 -18.96
CA LYS A 81 -22.48 -33.96 -18.77
C LYS A 81 -22.71 -33.45 -17.35
N GLU A 82 -23.44 -32.35 -17.22
CA GLU A 82 -23.80 -31.80 -15.91
C GLU A 82 -24.69 -32.78 -15.12
N ARG A 83 -24.44 -32.87 -13.81
CA ARG A 83 -25.19 -33.73 -12.87
C ARG A 83 -25.73 -32.90 -11.70
N PRO A 84 -26.73 -32.04 -11.94
CA PRO A 84 -27.32 -31.19 -10.90
C PRO A 84 -28.04 -32.01 -9.82
N ASP A 85 -28.39 -33.26 -10.12
CA ASP A 85 -29.02 -34.21 -9.20
C ASP A 85 -28.12 -34.62 -8.02
N LEU A 86 -26.79 -34.46 -8.15
CA LEU A 86 -25.84 -34.83 -7.09
C LEU A 86 -25.70 -33.76 -5.99
N PHE A 87 -26.12 -32.52 -6.23
CA PHE A 87 -25.96 -31.40 -5.30
C PHE A 87 -27.32 -30.86 -4.84
N SER A 88 -27.56 -30.81 -3.52
CA SER A 88 -28.85 -30.35 -2.98
C SER A 88 -28.73 -29.72 -1.59
N GLU A 89 -29.76 -28.96 -1.19
CA GLU A 89 -29.86 -28.32 0.13
C GLU A 89 -30.23 -29.31 1.26
N ARG A 90 -30.27 -30.63 0.99
CA ARG A 90 -30.69 -31.65 1.95
C ARG A 90 -29.87 -31.62 3.24
N VAL A 91 -28.58 -31.29 3.15
CA VAL A 91 -27.69 -31.17 4.31
C VAL A 91 -28.21 -30.14 5.32
N GLN A 92 -28.75 -29.01 4.85
CA GLN A 92 -29.28 -27.94 5.71
C GLN A 92 -30.57 -28.34 6.45
N ARG A 93 -31.29 -29.35 5.96
CA ARG A 93 -32.54 -29.85 6.56
C ARG A 93 -32.32 -30.99 7.56
N HIS A 94 -31.32 -31.84 7.31
CA HIS A 94 -31.15 -33.10 8.05
C HIS A 94 -29.99 -33.06 9.05
N LEU A 95 -28.99 -32.20 8.86
CA LEU A 95 -27.95 -31.99 9.86
C LEU A 95 -28.32 -30.82 10.76
N ALA A 96 -27.92 -30.90 12.03
CA ALA A 96 -28.13 -29.83 12.99
C ALA A 96 -27.50 -28.52 12.48
N SER A 97 -28.34 -27.52 12.23
CA SER A 97 -27.93 -26.20 11.74
C SER A 97 -28.61 -25.12 12.58
N ASN A 98 -27.81 -24.20 13.11
CA ASN A 98 -28.29 -23.00 13.79
C ASN A 98 -28.47 -21.80 12.82
N THR A 99 -28.13 -21.99 11.54
CA THR A 99 -28.29 -20.97 10.51
C THR A 99 -29.57 -21.21 9.70
N PRO A 100 -30.30 -20.15 9.30
CA PRO A 100 -31.43 -20.25 8.39
C PRO A 100 -31.03 -20.94 7.07
N PRO A 101 -31.95 -21.61 6.37
CA PRO A 101 -31.68 -22.18 5.06
C PRO A 101 -31.24 -21.12 4.05
N ILE A 102 -30.14 -21.40 3.33
CA ILE A 102 -29.56 -20.52 2.32
C ILE A 102 -29.68 -21.20 0.96
N PRO A 103 -30.26 -20.54 -0.06
CA PRO A 103 -30.34 -21.07 -1.42
C PRO A 103 -28.97 -21.46 -1.97
N MET A 104 -28.89 -22.61 -2.64
CA MET A 104 -27.63 -23.05 -3.27
C MET A 104 -27.26 -22.12 -4.44
N ILE A 105 -26.08 -21.50 -4.36
CA ILE A 105 -25.53 -20.68 -5.44
C ILE A 105 -25.03 -21.62 -6.55
N LYS A 106 -25.67 -21.55 -7.73
CA LYS A 106 -25.22 -22.26 -8.93
C LYS A 106 -24.17 -21.42 -9.65
N THR A 107 -22.99 -21.97 -9.86
CA THR A 107 -21.90 -21.32 -10.63
C THR A 107 -21.68 -22.11 -11.90
N SER A 108 -21.78 -21.47 -13.07
CA SER A 108 -21.52 -22.14 -14.36
C SER A 108 -20.03 -22.35 -14.58
N TRP A 109 -19.66 -23.23 -15.52
CA TRP A 109 -18.24 -23.44 -15.86
C TRP A 109 -17.60 -22.16 -16.42
N GLU A 110 -18.34 -21.40 -17.24
CA GLU A 110 -17.90 -20.14 -17.84
C GLU A 110 -17.57 -19.09 -16.77
N GLU A 111 -18.26 -19.12 -15.63
CA GLU A 111 -17.96 -18.27 -14.49
C GLU A 111 -16.85 -18.81 -13.59
N ALA A 112 -16.78 -20.13 -13.42
CA ALA A 112 -15.84 -20.80 -12.53
C ALA A 112 -14.41 -20.86 -13.10
N TYR A 113 -14.27 -21.18 -14.39
CA TYR A 113 -12.99 -21.35 -15.05
C TYR A 113 -12.07 -20.11 -14.94
N PRO A 114 -12.53 -18.88 -15.23
CA PRO A 114 -11.70 -17.69 -15.05
C PRO A 114 -11.26 -17.46 -13.59
N ARG A 115 -12.10 -17.85 -12.62
CA ARG A 115 -11.76 -17.74 -11.18
C ARG A 115 -10.70 -18.76 -10.79
N PHE A 116 -10.79 -19.98 -11.31
CA PHE A 116 -9.81 -21.04 -11.05
C PHE A 116 -8.47 -20.74 -11.72
N LYS A 117 -8.49 -20.31 -12.99
CA LYS A 117 -7.30 -19.83 -13.68
C LYS A 117 -6.59 -18.73 -12.88
N ARG A 118 -7.35 -17.73 -12.43
CA ARG A 118 -6.83 -16.64 -11.59
C ARG A 118 -6.26 -17.12 -10.26
N LEU A 119 -6.92 -18.08 -9.59
CA LEU A 119 -6.40 -18.68 -8.36
C LEU A 119 -4.99 -19.25 -8.59
N ALA A 120 -4.76 -19.96 -9.69
CA ALA A 120 -3.44 -20.49 -10.02
C ALA A 120 -2.44 -19.35 -10.31
N GLU A 121 -2.80 -18.40 -11.18
CA GLU A 121 -1.95 -17.25 -11.53
C GLU A 121 -1.54 -16.41 -10.32
N ASP A 122 -2.47 -16.16 -9.39
CA ASP A 122 -2.20 -15.39 -8.18
C ASP A 122 -1.32 -16.16 -7.19
N ASN A 123 -1.42 -17.49 -7.11
CA ASN A 123 -0.51 -18.26 -6.26
C ASN A 123 0.89 -18.39 -6.89
N ILE A 124 1.00 -18.51 -8.22
CA ILE A 124 2.30 -18.39 -8.91
C ILE A 124 2.95 -17.05 -8.56
N GLU A 125 2.19 -15.96 -8.64
CA GLU A 125 2.71 -14.64 -8.28
C GLU A 125 3.09 -14.54 -6.80
N ALA A 126 2.31 -15.11 -5.88
CA ALA A 126 2.65 -15.10 -4.45
C ALA A 126 3.99 -15.80 -4.20
N HIS A 127 4.19 -16.98 -4.81
CA HIS A 127 5.43 -17.75 -4.68
C HIS A 127 6.63 -17.11 -5.39
N ARG A 128 6.40 -16.26 -6.40
CA ARG A 128 7.46 -15.46 -7.05
C ARG A 128 8.25 -14.61 -6.07
N PHE A 129 7.69 -14.25 -4.91
CA PHE A 129 8.43 -13.54 -3.86
C PHE A 129 9.71 -14.29 -3.45
N ALA A 130 9.69 -15.63 -3.46
CA ALA A 130 10.86 -16.46 -3.14
C ALA A 130 12.02 -16.33 -4.15
N SER A 131 11.74 -15.88 -5.38
CA SER A 131 12.77 -15.63 -6.41
C SER A 131 13.52 -14.32 -6.22
N ILE A 132 13.07 -13.44 -5.32
CA ILE A 132 13.73 -12.16 -5.07
C ILE A 132 14.91 -12.40 -4.14
N GLU A 133 16.12 -12.30 -4.68
CA GLU A 133 17.34 -12.41 -3.89
C GLU A 133 17.50 -11.21 -2.95
N ASN A 134 17.71 -11.50 -1.66
CA ASN A 134 17.97 -10.54 -0.58
C ASN A 134 16.99 -9.34 -0.61
N PRO A 135 15.67 -9.57 -0.43
CA PRO A 135 14.70 -8.49 -0.48
C PRO A 135 14.95 -7.53 0.68
N SER A 136 15.12 -6.24 0.36
CA SER A 136 15.17 -5.20 1.38
C SER A 136 13.83 -5.10 2.12
N PRO A 137 13.80 -4.55 3.34
CA PRO A 137 12.56 -4.47 4.11
C PRO A 137 11.44 -3.65 3.42
N LEU A 138 11.82 -2.56 2.75
CA LEU A 138 10.90 -1.76 1.93
C LEU A 138 10.42 -2.52 0.67
N ASN A 139 11.25 -3.41 0.11
CA ASN A 139 10.87 -4.27 -1.02
C ASN A 139 9.78 -5.29 -0.59
N VAL A 140 9.88 -5.88 0.60
CA VAL A 140 8.82 -6.77 1.13
C VAL A 140 7.47 -6.05 1.13
N THR A 141 7.45 -4.80 1.61
CA THR A 141 6.25 -3.95 1.64
C THR A 141 5.78 -3.60 0.23
N ARG A 142 6.71 -3.32 -0.69
CA ARG A 142 6.39 -3.03 -2.09
C ARG A 142 5.75 -4.22 -2.79
N PHE A 143 6.32 -5.40 -2.63
CA PHE A 143 5.79 -6.62 -3.21
C PHE A 143 4.38 -6.91 -2.71
N ALA A 144 4.13 -6.76 -1.40
CA ALA A 144 2.80 -6.90 -0.83
C ALA A 144 1.79 -5.94 -1.49
N TRP A 145 2.21 -4.68 -1.76
CA TRP A 145 1.37 -3.67 -2.41
C TRP A 145 1.08 -4.02 -3.87
N ASP A 146 2.10 -4.42 -4.63
CA ASP A 146 1.94 -4.80 -6.03
C ASP A 146 1.07 -6.05 -6.18
N PHE A 147 1.28 -7.05 -5.31
CA PHE A 147 0.43 -8.25 -5.24
C PHE A 147 -1.02 -7.88 -4.95
N SER A 148 -1.26 -7.07 -3.92
CA SER A 148 -2.62 -6.64 -3.53
C SER A 148 -3.30 -5.76 -4.59
N SER A 149 -2.52 -5.12 -5.47
CA SER A 149 -2.99 -4.21 -6.53
C SER A 149 -3.29 -4.87 -7.86
N ARG A 150 -3.14 -6.19 -7.94
CA ARG A 150 -3.60 -6.98 -9.10
C ARG A 150 -5.10 -6.74 -9.33
N SER A 151 -5.48 -6.71 -10.60
CA SER A 151 -6.86 -6.49 -11.02
C SER A 151 -7.32 -7.64 -11.91
N PRO A 152 -8.37 -8.39 -11.51
CA PRO A 152 -9.08 -8.30 -10.24
C PRO A 152 -8.24 -8.67 -9.02
N GLN A 153 -8.67 -8.24 -7.83
CA GLN A 153 -7.93 -8.49 -6.58
C GLN A 153 -7.68 -9.98 -6.33
N PRO A 154 -6.52 -10.33 -5.75
CA PRO A 154 -6.22 -11.72 -5.44
C PRO A 154 -7.24 -12.34 -4.49
N SER A 155 -7.49 -13.64 -4.71
CA SER A 155 -8.44 -14.40 -3.90
C SER A 155 -8.07 -14.41 -2.41
N THR A 156 -9.04 -14.68 -1.54
CA THR A 156 -8.76 -14.81 -0.09
C THR A 156 -7.70 -15.86 0.19
N TYR A 157 -7.74 -17.00 -0.52
CA TYR A 157 -6.74 -18.05 -0.37
C TYR A 157 -5.34 -17.56 -0.77
N SER A 158 -5.19 -16.96 -1.96
CA SER A 158 -3.89 -16.48 -2.45
C SER A 158 -3.29 -15.38 -1.55
N ARG A 159 -4.14 -14.50 -0.98
CA ARG A 159 -3.72 -13.52 0.03
C ARG A 159 -3.26 -14.19 1.33
N SER A 160 -3.90 -15.28 1.75
CA SER A 160 -3.47 -16.09 2.90
C SER A 160 -2.17 -16.84 2.63
N VAL A 161 -1.96 -17.35 1.42
CA VAL A 161 -0.68 -17.96 1.00
C VAL A 161 0.44 -16.94 1.07
N MET A 162 0.25 -15.74 0.49
CA MET A 162 1.24 -14.66 0.56
C MET A 162 1.57 -14.26 2.01
N GLN A 163 0.56 -14.15 2.87
CA GLN A 163 0.78 -13.92 4.30
C GLN A 163 1.54 -15.07 4.97
N GLY A 164 1.29 -16.32 4.56
CA GLY A 164 2.04 -17.48 5.01
C GLY A 164 3.52 -17.41 4.62
N LEU A 165 3.83 -17.02 3.38
CA LEU A 165 5.21 -16.88 2.90
C LEU A 165 6.01 -15.80 3.66
N LEU A 166 5.33 -14.72 4.07
CA LEU A 166 5.96 -13.62 4.79
C LEU A 166 6.06 -13.86 6.31
N PHE A 167 5.06 -14.50 6.90
CA PHE A 167 4.82 -14.45 8.36
C PHE A 167 4.62 -15.80 9.03
N LYS A 168 4.62 -16.92 8.31
CA LYS A 168 4.50 -18.24 8.95
C LYS A 168 5.84 -18.60 9.60
N GLY A 169 5.94 -18.37 10.90
CA GLY A 169 7.18 -18.51 11.68
C GLY A 169 7.80 -17.16 12.04
N GLN A 170 9.01 -17.17 12.59
CA GLN A 170 9.76 -15.95 12.98
C GLN A 170 10.75 -15.50 11.90
N LYS A 171 10.59 -15.98 10.66
CA LYS A 171 11.50 -15.74 9.55
C LYS A 171 10.72 -15.44 8.27
N LEU A 172 11.21 -14.49 7.49
CA LEU A 172 10.82 -14.25 6.10
C LEU A 172 11.31 -15.41 5.23
N LEU A 173 10.41 -16.05 4.48
CA LEU A 173 10.76 -17.19 3.60
C LEU A 173 11.57 -18.29 4.32
N THR A 174 11.39 -18.48 5.63
CA THR A 174 12.17 -19.39 6.49
C THR A 174 13.69 -19.11 6.59
N GLN A 175 14.18 -18.04 5.96
CA GLN A 175 15.61 -17.70 5.89
C GLN A 175 15.98 -16.53 6.80
N THR A 176 15.36 -15.37 6.58
CA THR A 176 15.75 -14.12 7.26
C THR A 176 14.93 -13.91 8.52
N PRO A 177 15.52 -13.84 9.72
CA PRO A 177 14.78 -13.54 10.95
C PRO A 177 14.03 -12.21 10.85
N HIS A 178 12.80 -12.14 11.36
CA HIS A 178 12.03 -10.90 11.35
C HIS A 178 12.71 -9.77 12.15
N LEU A 179 13.44 -10.11 13.23
CA LEU A 179 14.27 -9.15 13.97
C LEU A 179 15.40 -8.56 13.12
N SER A 180 16.00 -9.36 12.23
CA SER A 180 17.02 -8.85 11.30
C SER A 180 16.40 -7.92 10.25
N LEU A 181 15.14 -8.15 9.87
CA LEU A 181 14.42 -7.32 8.91
C LEU A 181 14.15 -5.92 9.46
N ILE A 182 13.64 -5.82 10.71
CA ILE A 182 13.43 -4.53 11.37
C ILE A 182 14.76 -3.80 11.63
N LEU A 183 15.81 -4.52 12.05
CA LEU A 183 17.14 -3.93 12.24
C LEU A 183 17.68 -3.32 10.94
N GLU A 184 17.51 -4.03 9.82
CA GLU A 184 17.94 -3.52 8.51
C GLU A 184 17.08 -2.34 8.04
N ASP A 185 15.80 -2.29 8.38
CA ASP A 185 14.93 -1.15 8.06
C ASP A 185 15.33 0.10 8.85
N ILE A 186 15.63 -0.03 10.15
CA ILE A 186 16.18 1.05 10.99
C ILE A 186 17.54 1.51 10.44
N ARG A 187 18.43 0.56 10.13
CA ARG A 187 19.77 0.83 9.59
C ARG A 187 19.70 1.57 8.26
N SER A 188 18.91 1.09 7.31
CA SER A 188 18.85 1.66 5.97
C SER A 188 18.12 3.02 5.92
N LEU A 189 17.20 3.28 6.86
CA LEU A 189 16.42 4.52 6.88
C LEU A 189 17.08 5.64 7.70
N SER A 190 17.43 5.42 8.97
CA SER A 190 17.87 6.51 9.88
C SER A 190 19.27 6.31 10.48
N MET A 191 19.76 5.08 10.56
CA MET A 191 21.00 4.73 11.26
C MET A 191 22.10 4.20 10.33
N ALA A 192 22.12 4.61 9.06
CA ALA A 192 23.09 4.11 8.10
C ALA A 192 24.50 4.49 8.54
N GLY A 193 25.39 3.50 8.65
CA GLY A 193 26.74 3.68 9.18
C GLY A 193 26.79 4.16 10.64
N ASP A 194 25.72 4.07 11.42
CA ASP A 194 25.75 4.49 12.82
C ASP A 194 26.54 3.50 13.69
N PRO A 195 27.54 3.95 14.48
CA PRO A 195 28.30 3.06 15.37
C PRO A 195 27.46 2.27 16.38
N LEU A 196 26.26 2.76 16.74
CA LEU A 196 25.34 2.07 17.64
C LEU A 196 24.85 0.73 17.06
N LEU A 197 24.77 0.61 15.72
CA LEU A 197 24.39 -0.62 15.04
C LEU A 197 25.59 -1.50 14.62
N SER A 198 26.79 -1.21 15.15
CA SER A 198 27.97 -2.04 14.91
C SER A 198 27.78 -3.44 15.51
N PRO A 199 27.98 -4.54 14.74
CA PRO A 199 27.85 -5.90 15.26
C PRO A 199 28.70 -6.16 16.51
N SER A 200 29.86 -5.49 16.62
CA SER A 200 30.75 -5.57 17.78
C SER A 200 30.08 -5.20 19.10
N ASN A 201 29.01 -4.41 19.09
CA ASN A 201 28.31 -4.02 20.31
C ASN A 201 27.54 -5.20 20.94
N TRP A 202 27.07 -6.15 20.12
CA TRP A 202 26.40 -7.37 20.58
C TRP A 202 27.39 -8.47 21.02
N GLU A 203 28.68 -8.32 20.71
CA GLU A 203 29.74 -9.25 21.12
C GLU A 203 30.32 -8.91 22.51
N VAL A 204 30.05 -7.71 23.03
CA VAL A 204 30.51 -7.30 24.35
C VAL A 204 29.68 -8.01 25.42
N GLU A 205 30.31 -8.79 26.30
CA GLU A 205 29.61 -9.50 27.38
C GLU A 205 29.54 -8.71 28.70
N LEU A 206 30.32 -7.63 28.85
CA LEU A 206 30.43 -6.87 30.10
C LEU A 206 29.18 -6.01 30.34
N PRO A 207 28.36 -6.29 31.37
CA PRO A 207 27.05 -5.62 31.53
C PRO A 207 27.10 -4.12 31.84
N THR A 208 28.25 -3.62 32.26
CA THR A 208 28.45 -2.19 32.56
C THR A 208 29.03 -1.39 31.39
N ASP A 209 29.40 -2.05 30.29
CA ASP A 209 29.94 -1.37 29.11
C ASP A 209 28.80 -0.65 28.35
N PRO A 210 28.93 0.65 28.02
CA PRO A 210 27.92 1.38 27.25
C PRO A 210 27.55 0.72 25.91
N ARG A 211 28.47 -0.03 25.30
CA ARG A 211 28.21 -0.78 24.05
C ARG A 211 27.29 -1.98 24.28
N TYR A 212 27.48 -2.71 25.37
CA TYR A 212 26.55 -3.77 25.77
C TYR A 212 25.17 -3.18 26.07
N LEU A 213 25.12 -2.13 26.90
CA LEU A 213 23.87 -1.48 27.29
C LEU A 213 23.08 -0.95 26.09
N SER A 214 23.74 -0.27 25.15
CA SER A 214 23.07 0.22 23.93
C SER A 214 22.54 -0.91 23.04
N SER A 215 23.25 -2.03 22.92
CA SER A 215 22.73 -3.21 22.21
C SER A 215 21.44 -3.75 22.86
N ARG A 216 21.35 -3.73 24.21
CA ARG A 216 20.15 -4.16 24.94
C ARG A 216 18.99 -3.21 24.70
N VAL A 217 19.23 -1.89 24.74
CA VAL A 217 18.20 -0.87 24.45
C VAL A 217 17.61 -1.05 23.06
N ILE A 218 18.47 -1.29 22.05
CA ILE A 218 18.03 -1.54 20.67
C ILE A 218 17.25 -2.85 20.57
N ASP A 219 17.72 -3.94 21.19
CA ASP A 219 17.01 -5.24 21.20
C ASP A 219 15.64 -5.14 21.87
N GLU A 220 15.54 -4.43 22.99
CA GLU A 220 14.28 -4.22 23.72
C GLU A 220 13.29 -3.38 22.89
N PHE A 221 13.76 -2.31 22.25
CA PHE A 221 12.95 -1.53 21.32
C PHE A 221 12.46 -2.38 20.15
N MET A 222 13.35 -3.14 19.50
CA MET A 222 12.98 -4.01 18.38
C MET A 222 11.97 -5.08 18.80
N ALA A 223 12.11 -5.66 19.99
CA ALA A 223 11.16 -6.64 20.51
C ALA A 223 9.76 -6.04 20.70
N LYS A 224 9.67 -4.79 21.19
CA LYS A 224 8.39 -4.05 21.30
C LYS A 224 7.81 -3.68 19.93
N ALA A 225 8.67 -3.31 18.98
CA ALA A 225 8.27 -2.83 17.66
C ALA A 225 7.90 -3.94 16.66
N LEU A 226 8.37 -5.18 16.90
CA LEU A 226 8.35 -6.26 15.92
C LEU A 226 6.96 -6.57 15.37
N ASP A 227 5.98 -6.75 16.26
CA ASP A 227 4.63 -7.15 15.86
C ASP A 227 3.98 -6.07 14.99
N GLU A 228 4.15 -4.80 15.35
CA GLU A 228 3.59 -3.67 14.60
C GLU A 228 4.30 -3.45 13.26
N TYR A 229 5.62 -3.63 13.23
CA TYR A 229 6.40 -3.56 12.00
C TYR A 229 5.97 -4.63 11.00
N ILE A 230 5.90 -5.89 11.43
CA ILE A 230 5.49 -7.02 10.59
C ILE A 230 4.01 -6.92 10.18
N ASN A 231 3.19 -6.23 10.98
CA ASN A 231 1.80 -5.99 10.65
C ASN A 231 1.63 -5.03 9.45
N ILE A 232 2.60 -4.16 9.12
CA ILE A 232 2.52 -3.24 7.98
C ILE A 232 2.26 -3.98 6.65
N PRO A 233 3.15 -4.89 6.18
CA PRO A 233 2.88 -5.67 4.98
C PRO A 233 1.68 -6.63 5.14
N ARG A 234 1.37 -7.10 6.35
CA ARG A 234 0.20 -7.95 6.61
C ARG A 234 -1.12 -7.23 6.36
N MET A 235 -1.22 -5.95 6.74
CA MET A 235 -2.40 -5.11 6.50
C MET A 235 -2.66 -4.90 5.01
N ILE A 236 -1.59 -4.75 4.21
CA ILE A 236 -1.66 -4.58 2.75
C ILE A 236 -2.25 -5.82 2.06
N LEU A 237 -2.07 -7.01 2.64
CA LEU A 237 -2.59 -8.27 2.09
C LEU A 237 -4.05 -8.55 2.50
N GLN A 238 -4.72 -7.60 3.14
CA GLN A 238 -6.16 -7.66 3.39
C GLN A 238 -6.95 -7.16 2.17
N ASN A 239 -8.26 -7.40 2.14
CA ASN A 239 -9.12 -6.72 1.15
C ASN A 239 -9.08 -5.20 1.38
N ARG A 240 -9.31 -4.40 0.34
CA ARG A 240 -9.13 -2.92 0.39
C ARG A 240 -9.87 -2.23 1.54
N CYS A 241 -11.12 -2.61 1.79
CA CYS A 241 -11.91 -2.06 2.90
C CYS A 241 -11.26 -2.37 4.26
N ARG A 242 -10.82 -3.61 4.45
CA ARG A 242 -10.12 -4.02 5.67
C ARG A 242 -8.76 -3.35 5.80
N MET A 243 -8.00 -3.24 4.70
CA MET A 243 -6.71 -2.56 4.65
C MET A 243 -6.82 -1.11 5.16
N ARG A 244 -7.77 -0.33 4.65
CA ARG A 244 -8.01 1.04 5.11
C ARG A 244 -8.37 1.08 6.60
N ARG A 245 -9.28 0.18 7.03
CA ARG A 245 -9.71 0.11 8.44
C ARG A 245 -8.54 -0.19 9.37
N THR A 246 -7.69 -1.15 9.02
CA THR A 246 -6.55 -1.52 9.86
C THR A 246 -5.49 -0.42 9.87
N PHE A 247 -5.22 0.25 8.73
CA PHE A 247 -4.34 1.42 8.73
C PHE A 247 -4.83 2.52 9.67
N CYS A 248 -6.12 2.89 9.61
CA CYS A 248 -6.70 3.87 10.54
C CYS A 248 -6.54 3.47 12.02
N GLN A 249 -6.56 2.17 12.34
CA GLN A 249 -6.35 1.69 13.71
C GLN A 249 -4.87 1.74 14.12
N SER A 250 -3.97 1.40 13.21
CA SER A 250 -2.53 1.35 13.46
C SER A 250 -1.88 2.72 13.65
N VAL A 251 -2.49 3.81 13.17
CA VAL A 251 -1.92 5.16 13.33
C VAL A 251 -1.67 5.51 14.79
N GLY A 252 -2.65 5.31 15.68
CA GLY A 252 -2.47 5.58 17.12
C GLY A 252 -1.50 4.62 17.80
N ILE A 253 -1.40 3.38 17.32
CA ILE A 253 -0.44 2.39 17.82
C ILE A 253 0.99 2.82 17.47
N LEU A 254 1.21 3.26 16.23
CA LEU A 254 2.50 3.77 15.78
C LEU A 254 2.88 5.10 16.45
N ASP A 255 1.91 5.90 16.88
CA ASP A 255 2.16 7.08 17.72
C ASP A 255 2.69 6.69 19.11
N GLY A 256 2.08 5.68 19.74
CA GLY A 256 2.60 5.10 20.98
C GLY A 256 4.00 4.48 20.81
N LEU A 257 4.23 3.77 19.70
CA LEU A 257 5.55 3.22 19.38
C LEU A 257 6.61 4.31 19.18
N GLN A 258 6.23 5.46 18.63
CA GLN A 258 7.14 6.60 18.53
C GLN A 258 7.56 7.10 19.92
N ALA A 259 6.63 7.22 20.87
CA ALA A 259 6.99 7.62 22.24
C ALA A 259 7.94 6.61 22.92
N GLU A 260 7.75 5.31 22.70
CA GLU A 260 8.70 4.28 23.15
C GLU A 260 10.07 4.42 22.48
N ALA A 261 10.10 4.77 21.20
CA ALA A 261 11.33 5.02 20.46
C ALA A 261 12.07 6.27 20.97
N GLU A 262 11.34 7.34 21.32
CA GLU A 262 11.89 8.56 21.93
C GLU A 262 12.54 8.27 23.29
N ASN A 263 11.92 7.40 24.10
CA ASN A 263 12.50 6.93 25.37
C ASN A 263 13.79 6.13 25.14
N ALA A 264 13.78 5.20 24.17
CA ALA A 264 14.96 4.41 23.83
C ALA A 264 16.12 5.29 23.31
N ASP A 265 15.82 6.25 22.43
CA ASP A 265 16.79 7.23 21.95
C ASP A 265 17.35 8.09 23.11
N ALA A 266 16.50 8.54 24.04
CA ALA A 266 16.94 9.29 25.22
C ALA A 266 17.89 8.48 26.12
N GLU A 267 17.65 7.18 26.27
CA GLU A 267 18.53 6.27 27.00
C GLU A 267 19.86 6.09 26.26
N LEU A 268 19.85 5.81 24.95
CA LEU A 268 21.07 5.72 24.12
C LEU A 268 21.92 7.00 24.23
N HIS A 269 21.25 8.15 24.23
CA HIS A 269 21.83 9.46 24.39
C HIS A 269 22.46 9.71 25.77
N SER A 270 21.98 9.04 26.81
CA SER A 270 22.57 9.08 28.15
C SER A 270 23.84 8.23 28.25
N LEU A 271 23.90 7.12 27.50
CA LEU A 271 25.06 6.22 27.42
C LEU A 271 26.20 6.83 26.59
N PHE A 272 25.86 7.59 25.55
CA PHE A 272 26.81 8.28 24.68
C PHE A 272 26.49 9.79 24.62
N PRO A 273 26.85 10.55 25.67
CA PRO A 273 26.65 11.99 25.68
C PRO A 273 27.54 12.64 24.61
N SER A 274 26.93 13.05 23.50
CA SER A 274 27.63 13.79 22.45
C SER A 274 27.60 15.28 22.73
N THR A 275 28.71 15.98 22.49
CA THR A 275 28.70 17.44 22.37
C THR A 275 28.19 17.81 20.98
N SER A 276 26.87 17.96 20.85
CA SER A 276 26.27 18.50 19.62
C SER A 276 26.96 19.80 19.24
N ALA A 277 27.25 19.99 17.96
CA ALA A 277 27.77 21.25 17.48
C ALA A 277 26.80 22.39 17.88
N PRO A 278 27.30 23.58 18.29
CA PRO A 278 26.44 24.68 18.68
C PRO A 278 25.40 24.99 17.60
N GLY A 279 24.11 24.87 17.94
CA GLY A 279 22.99 25.15 17.03
C GLY A 279 22.45 23.95 16.23
N LEU A 280 23.02 22.75 16.35
CA LEU A 280 22.43 21.53 15.78
C LEU A 280 21.57 20.82 16.82
N GLU A 281 20.33 20.52 16.47
CA GLU A 281 19.44 19.75 17.34
C GLU A 281 19.91 18.30 17.51
N ARG A 282 19.46 17.67 18.59
CA ARG A 282 19.79 16.29 18.89
C ARG A 282 18.93 15.36 18.02
N PHE A 283 19.56 14.44 17.30
CA PHE A 283 18.84 13.50 16.44
C PHE A 283 18.36 12.27 17.22
N TYR A 284 17.11 11.86 17.00
CA TYR A 284 16.46 10.71 17.62
C TYR A 284 16.17 9.67 16.53
N PRO A 285 17.14 8.78 16.19
CA PRO A 285 17.05 7.92 15.01
C PRO A 285 15.94 6.85 15.08
N LEU A 286 15.66 6.28 16.26
CA LEU A 286 14.59 5.29 16.41
C LEU A 286 13.22 5.96 16.31
N ALA A 287 13.06 7.13 16.95
CA ALA A 287 11.85 7.94 16.84
C ALA A 287 11.62 8.40 15.40
N ALA A 288 12.68 8.81 14.69
CA ALA A 288 12.60 9.19 13.28
C ALA A 288 12.14 8.01 12.40
N TRP A 289 12.60 6.79 12.68
CA TRP A 289 12.14 5.59 11.99
C TRP A 289 10.65 5.30 12.25
N ALA A 290 10.22 5.34 13.51
CA ALA A 290 8.83 5.12 13.87
C ALA A 290 7.90 6.18 13.24
N TYR A 291 8.33 7.44 13.27
CA TYR A 291 7.59 8.56 12.71
C TYR A 291 7.40 8.45 11.20
N PHE A 292 8.42 7.99 10.46
CA PHE A 292 8.32 7.73 9.03
C PHE A 292 7.21 6.73 8.70
N HIS A 293 7.17 5.59 9.41
CA HIS A 293 6.13 4.57 9.17
C HIS A 293 4.75 5.08 9.56
N LYS A 294 4.62 5.83 10.66
CA LYS A 294 3.36 6.48 11.04
C LYS A 294 2.82 7.39 9.95
N LEU A 295 3.64 8.32 9.44
CA LEU A 295 3.25 9.23 8.36
C LEU A 295 2.88 8.47 7.08
N ARG A 296 3.59 7.38 6.79
CA ARG A 296 3.30 6.53 5.62
C ARG A 296 1.94 5.82 5.73
N ILE A 297 1.63 5.24 6.89
CA ILE A 297 0.31 4.63 7.16
C ILE A 297 -0.81 5.68 7.09
N MET A 298 -0.60 6.88 7.64
CA MET A 298 -1.54 7.99 7.52
C MET A 298 -1.79 8.36 6.05
N GLN A 299 -0.74 8.49 5.26
CA GLN A 299 -0.87 8.79 3.83
C GLN A 299 -1.69 7.71 3.11
N TRP A 300 -1.39 6.43 3.33
CA TRP A 300 -2.10 5.32 2.71
C TRP A 300 -3.56 5.22 3.14
N SER A 301 -3.89 5.47 4.42
CA SER A 301 -5.28 5.46 4.89
C SER A 301 -6.13 6.56 4.24
N ILE A 302 -5.51 7.72 3.95
CA ILE A 302 -6.14 8.81 3.21
C ILE A 302 -6.33 8.42 1.75
N GLN A 303 -5.28 7.93 1.09
CA GLN A 303 -5.34 7.58 -0.34
C GLN A 303 -6.36 6.47 -0.64
N LEU A 304 -6.44 5.44 0.22
CA LEU A 304 -7.48 4.40 0.12
C LEU A 304 -8.89 4.95 0.34
N GLY A 305 -9.04 6.10 1.02
CA GLY A 305 -10.34 6.75 1.14
C GLY A 305 -10.85 7.31 -0.19
N PHE A 306 -9.95 7.76 -1.08
CA PHE A 306 -10.32 8.12 -2.45
C PHE A 306 -10.65 6.87 -3.28
N GLU A 307 -9.84 5.82 -3.19
CA GLU A 307 -10.08 4.55 -3.93
C GLU A 307 -11.43 3.90 -3.57
N LEU A 308 -11.85 4.02 -2.31
CA LEU A 308 -13.05 3.41 -1.77
C LEU A 308 -14.28 4.32 -1.74
N ASP A 309 -14.22 5.50 -2.37
CA ASP A 309 -15.31 6.48 -2.38
C ASP A 309 -15.85 6.83 -0.97
N VAL A 310 -14.93 6.94 0.00
CA VAL A 310 -15.27 7.25 1.41
C VAL A 310 -15.51 8.75 1.62
N TYR A 311 -15.02 9.58 0.70
CA TYR A 311 -15.12 11.02 0.74
C TYR A 311 -16.20 11.49 -0.23
N GLN A 312 -17.05 12.41 0.22
CA GLN A 312 -18.04 13.04 -0.64
C GLN A 312 -17.37 14.09 -1.53
N ASN A 313 -18.02 14.46 -2.65
CA ASN A 313 -17.46 15.40 -3.61
C ASN A 313 -17.07 16.75 -3.00
N GLN A 314 -17.87 17.26 -2.06
CA GLN A 314 -17.62 18.51 -1.33
C GLN A 314 -16.49 18.40 -0.30
N GLU A 315 -16.08 17.19 0.08
CA GLU A 315 -14.96 16.96 1.01
C GLU A 315 -13.63 16.80 0.26
N MET A 316 -13.63 16.75 -1.07
CA MET A 316 -12.43 16.42 -1.84
C MET A 316 -11.34 17.47 -1.69
N ALA A 317 -11.68 18.77 -1.77
CA ALA A 317 -10.70 19.85 -1.56
C ALA A 317 -10.02 19.71 -0.18
N TYR A 318 -10.84 19.45 0.84
CA TYR A 318 -10.44 19.23 2.22
C TYR A 318 -9.51 18.02 2.37
N MET A 319 -9.90 16.86 1.84
CA MET A 319 -9.13 15.63 2.02
C MET A 319 -7.82 15.63 1.22
N TYR A 320 -7.79 16.25 0.04
CA TYR A 320 -6.55 16.45 -0.70
C TYR A 320 -5.62 17.44 -0.02
N ARG A 321 -6.16 18.48 0.62
CA ARG A 321 -5.35 19.40 1.43
C ARG A 321 -4.70 18.67 2.60
N PHE A 322 -5.47 17.81 3.29
CA PHE A 322 -4.94 17.00 4.39
C PHE A 322 -3.90 15.97 3.91
N LEU A 323 -4.14 15.31 2.76
CA LEU A 323 -3.13 14.44 2.14
C LEU A 323 -1.84 15.21 1.81
N SER A 324 -1.99 16.42 1.27
CA SER A 324 -0.86 17.29 0.93
C SER A 324 -0.05 17.66 2.18
N PHE A 325 -0.72 18.02 3.28
CA PHE A 325 -0.10 18.28 4.57
C PHE A 325 0.72 17.08 5.06
N VAL A 326 0.10 15.90 5.18
CA VAL A 326 0.78 14.68 5.66
C VAL A 326 1.96 14.31 4.77
N ALA A 327 1.81 14.40 3.45
CA ALA A 327 2.88 14.07 2.51
C ALA A 327 4.02 15.10 2.53
N HIS A 328 3.72 16.39 2.77
CA HIS A 328 4.74 17.42 2.94
C HIS A 328 5.54 17.20 4.22
N THR A 329 4.85 16.97 5.34
CA THR A 329 5.49 16.62 6.62
C THR A 329 6.39 15.38 6.47
N ARG A 330 5.97 14.38 5.68
CA ARG A 330 6.80 13.20 5.38
C ARG A 330 8.04 13.55 4.56
N ALA A 331 7.93 14.46 3.59
CA ALA A 331 9.07 14.92 2.79
C ALA A 331 10.08 15.71 3.66
N GLU A 332 9.60 16.62 4.50
CA GLU A 332 10.43 17.40 5.44
C GLU A 332 11.12 16.48 6.45
N HIS A 333 10.40 15.50 6.99
CA HIS A 333 10.99 14.51 7.89
C HIS A 333 12.11 13.70 7.23
N LEU A 334 11.92 13.26 5.99
CA LEU A 334 12.96 12.56 5.24
C LEU A 334 14.17 13.46 4.93
N GLN A 335 13.96 14.75 4.66
CA GLN A 335 15.05 15.73 4.52
C GLN A 335 15.81 15.94 5.83
N HIS A 336 15.11 15.93 6.96
CA HIS A 336 15.72 15.99 8.28
C HIS A 336 16.59 14.75 8.55
N ILE A 337 16.12 13.55 8.21
CA ILE A 337 16.95 12.33 8.26
C ILE A 337 18.16 12.45 7.32
N ASP A 338 17.97 12.90 6.08
CA ASP A 338 19.04 13.09 5.09
C ASP A 338 20.16 14.00 5.61
N LEU A 339 19.83 15.06 6.35
CA LEU A 339 20.82 15.95 6.97
C LEU A 339 21.81 15.16 7.85
N PHE A 340 21.31 14.33 8.77
CA PHE A 340 22.18 13.58 9.68
C PHE A 340 22.96 12.46 8.98
N VAL A 341 22.33 11.77 8.04
CA VAL A 341 23.00 10.77 7.17
C VAL A 341 24.12 11.44 6.37
N HIS A 342 23.87 12.65 5.83
CA HIS A 342 24.87 13.42 5.09
C HIS A 342 26.05 13.88 5.96
N LEU A 343 25.78 14.35 7.18
CA LEU A 343 26.83 14.73 8.13
C LEU A 343 27.74 13.53 8.44
N ARG A 344 27.14 12.36 8.70
CA ARG A 344 27.87 11.11 8.93
C ARG A 344 28.69 10.67 7.71
N MET A 345 28.15 10.82 6.49
CA MET A 345 28.89 10.56 5.26
C MET A 345 30.17 11.41 5.16
N ARG A 346 30.07 12.70 5.50
CA ARG A 346 31.22 13.62 5.48
C ARG A 346 32.28 13.19 6.48
N GLU A 347 31.88 12.70 7.65
CA GLU A 347 32.81 12.18 8.66
C GLU A 347 33.56 10.95 8.15
N TYR A 348 32.86 9.96 7.59
CA TYR A 348 33.52 8.77 7.05
C TYR A 348 34.45 9.08 5.87
N LYS A 349 34.08 10.03 5.01
CA LYS A 349 34.99 10.51 3.94
C LYS A 349 36.24 11.16 4.50
N LYS A 350 36.13 11.96 5.57
CA LYS A 350 37.29 12.57 6.25
C LYS A 350 38.19 11.53 6.91
N GLN A 351 37.60 10.46 7.45
CA GLN A 351 38.31 9.35 8.08
C GLN A 351 38.92 8.37 7.07
N GLY A 352 38.59 8.48 5.78
CA GLY A 352 39.04 7.54 4.74
C GLY A 352 38.35 6.17 4.81
N ASN A 353 37.23 6.04 5.54
CA ASN A 353 36.46 4.79 5.63
C ASN A 353 35.52 4.66 4.42
N ILE A 354 36.05 4.10 3.32
CA ILE A 354 35.35 4.00 2.04
C ILE A 354 34.09 3.12 2.16
N ALA A 355 34.17 1.99 2.86
CA ALA A 355 33.05 1.04 2.97
C ALA A 355 31.83 1.66 3.68
N MET A 356 32.06 2.34 4.82
CA MET A 356 30.96 3.03 5.52
C MET A 356 30.43 4.21 4.72
N ALA A 357 31.30 4.96 4.04
CA ALA A 357 30.87 6.06 3.17
C ALA A 357 29.95 5.59 2.03
N GLU A 358 30.20 4.40 1.46
CA GLU A 358 29.36 3.79 0.42
C GLU A 358 28.02 3.28 0.95
N GLN A 359 28.01 2.65 2.13
CA GLN A 359 26.76 2.26 2.80
C GLN A 359 25.86 3.48 3.06
N VAL A 360 26.44 4.54 3.60
CA VAL A 360 25.73 5.80 3.87
C VAL A 360 25.26 6.44 2.56
N ALA A 361 26.06 6.39 1.48
CA ALA A 361 25.65 6.90 0.16
C ALA A 361 24.40 6.18 -0.38
N THR A 362 24.33 4.86 -0.20
CA THR A 362 23.21 4.03 -0.66
C THR A 362 21.92 4.35 0.10
N SER A 363 22.02 4.52 1.43
CA SER A 363 20.92 5.00 2.26
C SER A 363 20.48 6.40 1.83
N GLN A 364 21.42 7.31 1.57
CA GLN A 364 21.12 8.66 1.11
C GLN A 364 20.35 8.68 -0.20
N ALA A 365 20.75 7.85 -1.17
CA ALA A 365 20.04 7.73 -2.45
C ALA A 365 18.61 7.18 -2.26
N THR A 366 18.44 6.23 -1.34
CA THR A 366 17.13 5.68 -0.98
C THR A 366 16.23 6.73 -0.32
N ILE A 367 16.77 7.52 0.61
CA ILE A 367 16.06 8.63 1.26
C ILE A 367 15.65 9.66 0.21
N ALA A 368 16.52 10.02 -0.73
CA ALA A 368 16.20 10.93 -1.82
C ALA A 368 15.04 10.41 -2.71
N PHE A 369 15.02 9.10 -2.99
CA PHE A 369 13.89 8.47 -3.68
C PHE A 369 12.58 8.56 -2.88
N LEU A 370 12.62 8.25 -1.58
CA LEU A 370 11.46 8.36 -0.69
C LEU A 370 10.96 9.81 -0.56
N THR A 371 11.87 10.78 -0.51
CA THR A 371 11.55 12.22 -0.48
C THR A 371 10.87 12.61 -1.78
N ALA A 372 11.39 12.21 -2.94
CA ALA A 372 10.75 12.46 -4.23
C ALA A 372 9.33 11.85 -4.30
N GLN A 373 9.13 10.67 -3.69
CA GLN A 373 7.81 10.04 -3.62
C GLN A 373 6.83 10.86 -2.75
N ALA A 374 7.29 11.33 -1.60
CA ALA A 374 6.52 12.18 -0.70
C ALA A 374 6.19 13.53 -1.36
N SER A 375 7.17 14.19 -1.97
CA SER A 375 6.99 15.45 -2.69
C SER A 375 6.04 15.31 -3.88
N CYS A 376 6.15 14.25 -4.68
CA CYS A 376 5.20 13.99 -5.78
C CYS A 376 3.75 13.91 -5.26
N THR A 377 3.55 13.22 -4.13
CA THR A 377 2.23 13.08 -3.50
C THR A 377 1.76 14.44 -2.96
N ALA A 378 2.62 15.17 -2.25
CA ALA A 378 2.30 16.44 -1.62
C ALA A 378 1.88 17.50 -2.65
N GLU A 379 2.70 17.68 -3.69
CA GLU A 379 2.49 18.66 -4.75
C GLU A 379 1.24 18.32 -5.58
N PHE A 380 1.04 17.04 -5.91
CA PHE A 380 -0.13 16.65 -6.69
C PHE A 380 -1.43 16.76 -5.89
N ALA A 381 -1.42 16.35 -4.62
CA ALA A 381 -2.56 16.54 -3.72
C ALA A 381 -2.88 18.03 -3.52
N SER A 382 -1.86 18.90 -3.40
CA SER A 382 -2.07 20.35 -3.33
C SER A 382 -2.76 20.88 -4.59
N ALA A 383 -2.32 20.45 -5.78
CA ALA A 383 -2.94 20.84 -7.04
C ALA A 383 -4.40 20.41 -7.10
N LEU A 384 -4.70 19.15 -6.74
CA LEU A 384 -6.07 18.64 -6.72
C LEU A 384 -6.95 19.35 -5.70
N SER A 385 -6.44 19.66 -4.51
CA SER A 385 -7.16 20.47 -3.52
C SER A 385 -7.61 21.81 -4.14
N SER A 386 -6.71 22.54 -4.79
CA SER A 386 -7.03 23.80 -5.45
C SER A 386 -8.01 23.63 -6.63
N VAL A 387 -7.91 22.54 -7.40
CA VAL A 387 -8.88 22.24 -8.46
C VAL A 387 -10.29 22.06 -7.88
N TYR A 388 -10.43 21.25 -6.83
CA TYR A 388 -11.73 21.07 -6.18
C TYR A 388 -12.26 22.37 -5.55
N ALA A 389 -11.39 23.21 -4.98
CA ALA A 389 -11.76 24.52 -4.48
C ALA A 389 -12.31 25.44 -5.60
N VAL A 390 -11.69 25.42 -6.79
CA VAL A 390 -12.20 26.12 -7.98
C VAL A 390 -13.55 25.56 -8.43
N LEU A 391 -13.71 24.24 -8.45
CA LEU A 391 -14.99 23.62 -8.84
C LEU A 391 -16.13 23.97 -7.88
N MET A 392 -15.83 24.03 -6.58
CA MET A 392 -16.77 24.48 -5.55
C MET A 392 -17.09 25.97 -5.70
N SER A 393 -16.10 26.84 -5.91
CA SER A 393 -16.32 28.29 -6.06
C SER A 393 -17.07 28.65 -7.34
N LEU A 394 -16.93 27.86 -8.41
CA LEU A 394 -17.73 27.94 -9.63
C LEU A 394 -19.14 27.33 -9.47
N GLY A 395 -19.42 26.74 -8.31
CA GLY A 395 -20.69 26.08 -7.99
C GLY A 395 -20.99 24.86 -8.87
N LEU A 396 -19.95 24.24 -9.43
CA LEU A 396 -20.04 23.01 -10.23
C LEU A 396 -20.14 21.76 -9.33
N ILE A 397 -19.68 21.86 -8.09
CA ILE A 397 -19.92 20.89 -7.02
C ILE A 397 -20.91 21.51 -6.04
N LYS A 398 -21.93 20.75 -5.63
CA LYS A 398 -22.92 21.22 -4.65
C LYS A 398 -22.23 21.38 -3.29
N ASP A 399 -22.36 22.56 -2.71
CA ASP A 399 -21.92 22.81 -1.34
C ASP A 399 -22.85 22.14 -0.32
N ILE A 400 -22.40 21.99 0.92
CA ILE A 400 -23.22 21.48 2.03
C ILE A 400 -24.28 22.52 2.36
N ASP A 401 -25.55 22.12 2.24
CA ASP A 401 -26.64 22.92 2.77
C ASP A 401 -26.64 22.84 4.30
N THR A 402 -26.16 23.91 4.94
CA THR A 402 -26.07 24.00 6.39
C THR A 402 -27.43 24.15 7.06
N GLN A 403 -28.49 24.52 6.33
CA GLN A 403 -29.85 24.57 6.85
C GLN A 403 -30.49 23.17 6.88
N GLU A 404 -30.13 22.31 5.92
CA GLU A 404 -30.58 20.91 5.88
C GLU A 404 -29.71 19.97 6.74
N THR A 405 -28.49 20.38 7.10
CA THR A 405 -27.54 19.53 7.81
C THR A 405 -27.51 19.83 9.31
N TYR A 406 -27.95 18.88 10.15
CA TYR A 406 -27.85 18.96 11.63
C TYR A 406 -26.40 18.79 12.17
N SER A 407 -25.43 19.50 11.60
CA SER A 407 -24.00 19.38 11.95
C SER A 407 -23.23 20.67 11.72
N THR A 408 -22.19 20.91 12.53
CA THR A 408 -21.27 22.05 12.39
C THR A 408 -20.01 21.66 11.62
N MET A 409 -19.30 22.64 11.07
CA MET A 409 -17.99 22.43 10.43
C MET A 409 -17.03 21.68 11.36
N GLN A 410 -16.96 22.09 12.63
CA GLN A 410 -16.10 21.47 13.63
C GLN A 410 -16.44 20.01 13.87
N ARG A 411 -17.72 19.65 14.01
CA ARG A 411 -18.14 18.24 14.19
C ARG A 411 -17.82 17.37 12.97
N ARG A 412 -17.96 17.94 11.76
CA ARG A 412 -17.58 17.23 10.52
C ARG A 412 -16.07 17.02 10.44
N HIS A 413 -15.30 18.03 10.78
CA HIS A 413 -13.83 17.96 10.90
C HIS A 413 -13.42 16.86 11.88
N GLU A 414 -13.91 16.91 13.12
CA GLU A 414 -13.60 15.94 14.16
C GLU A 414 -13.98 14.51 13.74
N LEU A 415 -15.15 14.31 13.12
CA LEU A 415 -15.57 13.00 12.64
C LEU A 415 -14.63 12.46 11.55
N ARG A 416 -14.22 13.32 10.60
CA ARG A 416 -13.34 12.93 9.50
C ARG A 416 -11.91 12.67 9.95
N MET A 417 -11.43 13.47 10.91
CA MET A 417 -10.10 13.37 11.50
C MET A 417 -10.01 12.37 12.65
N LYS A 418 -11.13 11.77 13.10
CA LYS A 418 -11.19 10.84 14.24
C LYS A 418 -10.06 9.79 14.29
N PRO A 419 -9.66 9.13 13.18
CA PRO A 419 -8.54 8.17 13.22
C PRO A 419 -7.19 8.79 13.61
N TYR A 420 -7.03 10.10 13.43
CA TYR A 420 -5.78 10.83 13.60
C TYR A 420 -5.76 11.69 14.87
N LEU A 421 -6.93 12.05 15.44
CA LEU A 421 -7.01 12.89 16.65
C LEU A 421 -6.12 12.45 17.83
N PRO A 422 -5.86 11.15 18.08
CA PRO A 422 -4.98 10.73 19.16
C PRO A 422 -3.49 11.02 18.95
N ILE A 423 -3.08 11.43 17.73
CA ILE A 423 -1.67 11.63 17.37
C ILE A 423 -1.12 12.88 18.06
N GLY A 424 0.05 12.75 18.71
CA GLY A 424 0.78 13.90 19.24
C GLY A 424 1.50 14.73 18.18
N THR A 425 2.22 14.07 17.26
CA THR A 425 3.05 14.72 16.22
C THR A 425 2.80 14.09 14.84
N PRO A 426 2.56 14.85 13.75
CA PRO A 426 2.56 16.31 13.70
C PRO A 426 1.30 16.88 14.35
N SER A 427 1.39 18.14 14.78
CA SER A 427 0.20 18.89 15.19
C SER A 427 -0.77 18.96 14.02
N LEU A 428 -1.96 18.38 14.20
CA LEU A 428 -2.97 18.35 13.16
C LEU A 428 -3.58 19.73 12.95
N PRO A 429 -3.87 20.13 11.71
CA PRO A 429 -4.45 21.43 11.43
C PRO A 429 -5.88 21.51 11.98
N SER A 430 -6.24 22.67 12.53
CA SER A 430 -7.58 22.90 13.08
C SER A 430 -8.66 22.91 11.99
N ALA A 431 -9.93 22.86 12.42
CA ALA A 431 -11.05 22.98 11.49
C ALA A 431 -10.99 24.31 10.71
N GLU A 432 -10.64 25.40 11.38
CA GLU A 432 -10.52 26.74 10.82
C GLU A 432 -9.33 26.86 9.85
N GLU A 433 -8.17 26.30 10.19
CA GLU A 433 -6.98 26.31 9.31
C GLU A 433 -7.24 25.52 8.02
N MET A 434 -7.93 24.40 8.14
CA MET A 434 -8.32 23.59 6.99
C MET A 434 -9.38 24.28 6.13
N ASP A 435 -10.39 24.91 6.73
CA ASP A 435 -11.40 25.68 6.00
C ASP A 435 -10.76 26.85 5.23
N ALA A 436 -9.93 27.64 5.91
CA ALA A 436 -9.22 28.78 5.33
C ALA A 436 -8.27 28.37 4.19
N SER A 437 -7.70 27.17 4.24
CA SER A 437 -6.79 26.68 3.20
C SER A 437 -7.46 25.92 2.05
N THR A 438 -8.77 25.68 2.13
CA THR A 438 -9.53 24.92 1.13
C THR A 438 -10.62 25.73 0.44
N ASN A 439 -11.07 26.83 1.06
CA ASN A 439 -12.05 27.74 0.49
C ASN A 439 -11.38 28.94 -0.20
N LEU A 440 -11.87 29.30 -1.39
CA LEU A 440 -11.46 30.51 -2.08
C LEU A 440 -12.33 31.69 -1.61
N THR A 441 -11.68 32.78 -1.21
CA THR A 441 -12.38 34.01 -0.80
C THR A 441 -12.94 34.76 -2.02
N SER A 442 -13.91 35.65 -1.83
CA SER A 442 -14.51 36.45 -2.90
C SER A 442 -13.49 37.25 -3.72
N GLN A 443 -12.39 37.67 -3.09
CA GLN A 443 -11.30 38.44 -3.72
C GLN A 443 -10.27 37.55 -4.44
N SER A 444 -10.36 36.23 -4.31
CA SER A 444 -9.41 35.31 -4.93
C SER A 444 -9.48 35.38 -6.45
N SER A 445 -8.33 35.62 -7.09
CA SER A 445 -8.22 35.67 -8.54
C SER A 445 -8.06 34.27 -9.13
N PHE A 446 -8.92 33.89 -10.08
CA PHE A 446 -8.81 32.60 -10.77
C PHE A 446 -7.49 32.46 -11.53
N SER A 447 -6.98 33.54 -12.12
CA SER A 447 -5.68 33.52 -12.83
C SER A 447 -4.51 33.14 -11.89
N ALA A 448 -4.49 33.71 -10.67
CA ALA A 448 -3.48 33.38 -9.67
C ALA A 448 -3.61 31.90 -9.23
N VAL A 449 -4.84 31.43 -8.97
CA VAL A 449 -5.09 30.03 -8.57
C VAL A 449 -4.65 29.06 -9.67
N PHE A 450 -4.97 29.32 -10.95
CA PHE A 450 -4.54 28.48 -12.06
C PHE A 450 -3.01 28.47 -12.25
N THR A 451 -2.34 29.60 -11.97
CA THR A 451 -0.87 29.68 -11.98
C THR A 451 -0.27 28.80 -10.88
N THR A 452 -0.83 28.85 -9.66
CA THR A 452 -0.44 27.98 -8.56
C THR A 452 -0.65 26.51 -8.91
N ILE A 453 -1.83 26.13 -9.43
CA ILE A 453 -2.09 24.75 -9.84
C ILE A 453 -1.06 24.28 -10.88
N SER A 454 -0.77 25.09 -11.89
CA SER A 454 0.20 24.75 -12.94
C SER A 454 1.61 24.54 -12.38
N SER A 455 2.03 25.39 -11.44
CA SER A 455 3.32 25.27 -10.74
C SER A 455 3.40 23.96 -9.93
N ARG A 456 2.36 23.65 -9.14
CA ARG A 456 2.28 22.41 -8.36
C ARG A 456 2.30 21.16 -9.23
N LEU A 457 1.58 21.17 -10.36
CA LEU A 457 1.62 20.07 -11.33
C LEU A 457 3.01 19.90 -11.96
N ALA A 458 3.74 21.00 -12.22
CA ALA A 458 5.11 20.93 -12.71
C ALA A 458 6.06 20.33 -11.67
N SER A 459 5.98 20.77 -10.40
CA SER A 459 6.74 20.21 -9.29
C SER A 459 6.48 18.71 -9.10
N ALA A 460 5.21 18.29 -9.17
CA ALA A 460 4.83 16.88 -9.11
C ALA A 460 5.45 16.05 -10.26
N LYS A 461 5.47 16.59 -11.50
CA LYS A 461 6.12 15.93 -12.65
C LYS A 461 7.63 15.81 -12.47
N THR A 462 8.28 16.84 -11.94
CA THR A 462 9.72 16.81 -11.67
C THR A 462 10.06 15.72 -10.65
N ALA A 463 9.32 15.67 -9.54
CA ALA A 463 9.49 14.63 -8.52
C ALA A 463 9.24 13.23 -9.10
N LEU A 464 8.19 13.06 -9.92
CA LEU A 464 7.89 11.80 -10.60
C LEU A 464 9.00 11.38 -11.59
N SER A 465 9.66 12.32 -12.24
CA SER A 465 10.79 12.03 -13.12
C SER A 465 11.95 11.39 -12.35
N THR A 466 12.26 11.89 -11.15
CA THR A 466 13.27 11.30 -10.26
C THR A 466 12.92 9.85 -9.91
N LEU A 467 11.65 9.57 -9.60
CA LEU A 467 11.19 8.21 -9.31
C LEU A 467 11.36 7.26 -10.50
N LYS A 468 11.06 7.74 -11.72
CA LYS A 468 11.19 6.95 -12.95
C LYS A 468 12.64 6.65 -13.32
N SER A 469 13.59 7.49 -12.89
CA SER A 469 15.02 7.31 -13.16
C SER A 469 15.76 6.47 -12.12
N ALA A 470 15.17 6.23 -10.94
CA ALA A 470 15.79 5.42 -9.90
C ALA A 470 15.91 3.96 -10.36
N ASN A 471 16.99 3.27 -9.99
CA ASN A 471 17.11 1.83 -10.23
C ASN A 471 16.30 1.01 -9.19
N PRO A 472 16.05 -0.29 -9.44
CA PRO A 472 15.23 -1.12 -8.56
C PRO A 472 15.77 -1.27 -7.13
N GLU A 473 17.09 -1.23 -6.96
CA GLU A 473 17.76 -1.33 -5.65
C GLU A 473 17.47 -0.09 -4.79
N ILE A 474 17.76 1.11 -5.31
CA ILE A 474 17.52 2.40 -4.63
C ILE A 474 16.01 2.61 -4.42
N GLY A 475 15.20 2.27 -5.42
CA GLY A 475 13.75 2.43 -5.36
C GLY A 475 13.04 1.37 -4.52
N ASN A 476 13.75 0.36 -4.02
CA ASN A 476 13.18 -0.76 -3.25
C ASN A 476 12.01 -1.46 -3.99
N TYR A 477 12.15 -1.63 -5.30
CA TYR A 477 11.15 -2.29 -6.15
C TYR A 477 11.73 -3.43 -7.00
N LYS A 478 12.90 -3.99 -6.61
CA LYS A 478 13.47 -5.19 -7.25
C LYS A 478 12.47 -6.34 -7.27
N GLY A 479 12.23 -6.92 -8.44
CA GLY A 479 11.19 -7.92 -8.66
C GLY A 479 9.77 -7.34 -8.73
N CYS A 480 9.61 -6.03 -8.74
CA CYS A 480 8.32 -5.33 -8.83
C CYS A 480 8.32 -4.29 -9.96
N GLU A 481 9.25 -4.41 -10.92
CA GLU A 481 9.54 -3.39 -11.93
C GLU A 481 8.36 -3.13 -12.86
N ILE A 482 7.64 -4.19 -13.25
CA ILE A 482 6.45 -4.10 -14.12
C ILE A 482 5.33 -3.34 -13.40
N GLY A 483 5.05 -3.71 -12.15
CA GLY A 483 4.03 -3.05 -11.32
C GLY A 483 4.38 -1.58 -11.05
N PHE A 484 5.63 -1.32 -10.68
CA PHE A 484 6.14 0.03 -10.47
C PHE A 484 6.03 0.90 -11.71
N LYS A 485 6.44 0.40 -12.89
CA LYS A 485 6.32 1.15 -14.15
C LYS A 485 4.86 1.48 -14.48
N ALA A 486 3.95 0.52 -14.28
CA ALA A 486 2.52 0.75 -14.50
C ALA A 486 1.96 1.81 -13.53
N GLU A 487 2.34 1.76 -12.25
CA GLU A 487 1.96 2.78 -11.26
C GLU A 487 2.47 4.17 -11.66
N MET A 488 3.75 4.31 -12.02
CA MET A 488 4.31 5.60 -12.43
C MET A 488 3.61 6.19 -13.65
N GLN A 489 3.21 5.34 -14.61
CA GLN A 489 2.40 5.77 -15.76
C GLN A 489 0.99 6.16 -15.35
N GLY A 490 0.37 5.43 -14.41
CA GLY A 490 -0.93 5.78 -13.84
C GLY A 490 -0.92 7.16 -13.16
N ILE A 491 0.11 7.45 -12.35
CA ILE A 491 0.28 8.75 -11.70
C ILE A 491 0.51 9.86 -12.74
N LEU A 492 1.39 9.62 -13.73
CA LEU A 492 1.61 10.59 -14.81
C LEU A 492 0.32 10.90 -15.59
N GLY A 493 -0.46 9.86 -15.88
CA GLY A 493 -1.78 9.97 -16.51
C GLY A 493 -2.73 10.84 -15.69
N SER A 494 -2.81 10.62 -14.37
CA SER A 494 -3.61 11.45 -13.45
C SER A 494 -3.15 12.92 -13.47
N ILE A 495 -1.85 13.19 -13.40
CA ILE A 495 -1.31 14.56 -13.43
C ILE A 495 -1.65 15.26 -14.75
N VAL A 496 -1.49 14.57 -15.88
CA VAL A 496 -1.82 15.11 -17.20
C VAL A 496 -3.32 15.37 -17.34
N ALA A 497 -4.16 14.44 -16.89
CA ALA A 497 -5.61 14.60 -16.88
C ALA A 497 -6.04 15.83 -16.07
N THR A 498 -5.47 16.03 -14.88
CA THR A 498 -5.71 17.24 -14.06
C THR A 498 -5.33 18.51 -14.81
N GLY A 499 -4.20 18.51 -15.52
CA GLY A 499 -3.78 19.66 -16.35
C GLY A 499 -4.77 19.98 -17.48
N ILE A 500 -5.32 18.95 -18.14
CA ILE A 500 -6.35 19.11 -19.18
C ILE A 500 -7.64 19.68 -18.57
N THR A 501 -8.08 19.16 -17.43
CA THR A 501 -9.24 19.67 -16.68
C THR A 501 -9.06 21.16 -16.36
N VAL A 502 -7.90 21.56 -15.85
CA VAL A 502 -7.60 22.95 -15.52
C VAL A 502 -7.63 23.85 -16.75
N ALA A 503 -7.07 23.41 -17.87
CA ALA A 503 -7.07 24.18 -19.11
C ALA A 503 -8.50 24.42 -19.64
N LEU A 504 -9.37 23.41 -19.56
CA LEU A 504 -10.77 23.54 -19.96
C LEU A 504 -11.56 24.50 -19.06
N ILE A 505 -11.41 24.38 -17.73
CA ILE A 505 -12.05 25.30 -16.78
C ILE A 505 -11.57 26.73 -17.02
N LYS A 506 -10.25 26.92 -17.18
CA LYS A 506 -9.65 28.24 -17.43
C LYS A 506 -10.25 28.89 -18.68
N LYS A 507 -10.35 28.15 -19.80
CA LYS A 507 -10.97 28.65 -21.03
C LYS A 507 -12.41 29.12 -20.80
N VAL A 508 -13.21 28.35 -20.06
CA VAL A 508 -14.61 28.69 -19.78
C VAL A 508 -14.74 29.92 -18.89
N VAL A 509 -13.91 30.02 -17.86
CA VAL A 509 -13.84 31.18 -16.95
C VAL A 509 -13.48 32.45 -17.72
N GLU A 510 -12.52 32.36 -18.65
CA GLU A 510 -12.11 33.47 -19.52
C GLU A 510 -13.22 33.88 -20.50
N GLU A 511 -13.90 32.93 -21.15
CA GLU A 511 -15.01 33.20 -22.07
C GLU A 511 -16.22 33.87 -21.41
N ILE A 512 -16.51 33.51 -20.16
CA ILE A 512 -17.61 34.09 -19.38
C ILE A 512 -17.19 35.44 -18.75
N GLY A 513 -15.89 35.74 -18.76
CA GLY A 513 -15.33 36.96 -18.19
C GLY A 513 -15.45 36.99 -16.66
N VAL A 514 -15.18 35.87 -16.00
CA VAL A 514 -15.09 35.76 -14.54
C VAL A 514 -13.62 35.92 -14.16
N LYS A 515 -13.28 36.92 -13.33
CA LYS A 515 -11.88 37.16 -12.91
C LYS A 515 -11.64 36.74 -11.47
N THR A 516 -12.64 36.96 -10.62
CA THR A 516 -12.63 36.68 -9.19
C THR A 516 -13.81 35.81 -8.80
N VAL A 517 -13.76 35.20 -7.61
CA VAL A 517 -14.85 34.39 -7.08
C VAL A 517 -16.14 35.22 -6.91
N ALA A 518 -16.03 36.51 -6.58
CA ALA A 518 -17.20 37.41 -6.50
C ALA A 518 -17.99 37.47 -7.82
N ASP A 519 -17.30 37.44 -8.97
CA ASP A 519 -17.93 37.53 -10.30
C ASP A 519 -18.78 36.30 -10.65
N VAL A 520 -18.68 35.21 -9.86
CA VAL A 520 -19.41 33.96 -10.12
C VAL A 520 -20.87 34.04 -9.71
N GLN A 521 -21.21 34.80 -8.66
CA GLN A 521 -22.58 34.81 -8.10
C GLN A 521 -23.63 35.15 -9.15
N ASP A 522 -23.34 36.09 -10.04
CA ASP A 522 -24.24 36.51 -11.11
C ASP A 522 -24.16 35.64 -12.38
N LYS A 523 -23.14 34.78 -12.49
CA LYS A 523 -22.79 34.04 -13.72
C LYS A 523 -22.77 32.52 -13.57
N GLN A 524 -23.14 32.01 -12.40
CA GLN A 524 -23.09 30.58 -12.08
C GLN A 524 -23.94 29.72 -13.03
N ALA A 525 -25.11 30.22 -13.46
CA ALA A 525 -25.97 29.52 -14.41
C ALA A 525 -25.30 29.36 -15.78
N ASP A 526 -24.53 30.36 -16.22
CA ASP A 526 -23.82 30.33 -17.51
C ASP A 526 -22.62 29.39 -17.46
N VAL A 527 -21.91 29.34 -16.32
CA VAL A 527 -20.85 28.35 -16.08
C VAL A 527 -21.40 26.92 -16.16
N LYS A 528 -22.52 26.65 -15.50
CA LYS A 528 -23.19 25.33 -15.50
C LYS A 528 -23.72 24.92 -16.89
N LYS A 529 -24.10 25.89 -17.74
CA LYS A 529 -24.54 25.61 -19.11
C LYS A 529 -23.38 25.21 -20.03
N LYS A 530 -22.18 25.75 -19.80
CA LYS A 530 -21.00 25.47 -20.63
C LYS A 530 -20.21 24.24 -20.19
N VAL A 531 -20.31 23.86 -18.92
CA VAL A 531 -19.47 22.81 -18.34
C VAL A 531 -20.29 21.86 -17.48
N LYS A 532 -20.10 20.57 -17.73
CA LYS A 532 -20.52 19.50 -16.84
C LYS A 532 -19.30 18.89 -16.15
N VAL A 533 -19.40 18.67 -14.84
CA VAL A 533 -18.37 17.98 -14.06
C VAL A 533 -18.89 16.60 -13.70
N GLU A 534 -18.10 15.59 -14.03
CA GLU A 534 -18.27 14.24 -13.52
C GLU A 534 -17.06 13.96 -12.63
N VAL A 535 -17.30 13.86 -11.31
CA VAL A 535 -16.26 13.36 -10.41
C VAL A 535 -16.22 11.86 -10.63
N VAL A 536 -15.44 11.43 -11.62
CA VAL A 536 -15.29 10.00 -11.90
C VAL A 536 -14.02 9.50 -11.25
N ALA A 537 -14.14 8.50 -10.39
CA ALA A 537 -13.11 7.49 -10.25
C ALA A 537 -13.09 6.64 -11.54
N GLU A 538 -12.82 7.24 -12.71
CA GLU A 538 -12.69 6.47 -13.94
C GLU A 538 -11.50 5.52 -13.74
N LYS A 539 -11.71 4.22 -13.98
CA LYS A 539 -10.66 3.17 -14.01
C LYS A 539 -9.51 3.43 -15.02
N ARG A 540 -9.44 4.61 -15.63
CA ARG A 540 -8.42 5.02 -16.60
C ARG A 540 -7.08 5.37 -15.97
N PHE A 541 -7.05 5.74 -14.68
CA PHE A 541 -5.82 6.17 -13.99
C PHE A 541 -5.66 5.49 -12.63
N SER A 542 -4.59 5.83 -11.89
CA SER A 542 -4.36 5.28 -10.55
C SER A 542 -5.57 5.58 -9.64
N GLY A 543 -6.18 4.53 -9.08
CA GLY A 543 -7.37 4.62 -8.22
C GLY A 543 -7.15 5.38 -6.90
N LEU A 544 -5.90 5.74 -6.59
CA LEU A 544 -5.53 6.56 -5.44
C LEU A 544 -5.79 8.07 -5.68
N TRP A 545 -6.17 8.45 -6.90
CA TRP A 545 -6.42 9.84 -7.30
C TRP A 545 -7.78 9.99 -8.00
N ALA A 546 -8.77 10.51 -7.27
CA ALA A 546 -10.05 10.97 -7.80
C ALA A 546 -9.89 12.29 -8.57
N VAL A 547 -9.47 12.21 -9.83
CA VAL A 547 -9.33 13.37 -10.73
C VAL A 547 -10.70 13.73 -11.33
N PRO A 548 -11.17 14.98 -11.20
CA PRO A 548 -12.46 15.38 -11.78
C PRO A 548 -12.37 15.43 -13.30
N LYS A 549 -13.38 14.86 -13.97
CA LYS A 549 -13.56 14.91 -15.42
C LYS A 549 -14.48 16.07 -15.76
N VAL A 550 -14.01 16.96 -16.61
CA VAL A 550 -14.76 18.14 -17.03
C VAL A 550 -15.06 18.02 -18.51
N ILE A 551 -16.34 18.14 -18.86
CA ILE A 551 -16.85 18.03 -20.24
C ILE A 551 -17.42 19.40 -20.60
N GLY A 552 -16.86 20.00 -21.66
CA GLY A 552 -17.41 21.20 -22.26
C GLY A 552 -18.59 20.84 -23.16
N ASN A 553 -19.64 21.66 -23.12
CA ASN A 553 -20.77 21.59 -24.05
C ASN A 553 -20.47 22.26 -25.39
#